data_AF-X1I2X2-F1
#
_entry.id   AF-X1I2X2-F1
#
_cell.length_a   1.000
_cell.length_b   1.000
_cell.length_c   1.000
_cell.angle_alpha   90.00
_cell.angle_beta   90.00
_cell.angle_gamma   90.00
#
_symmetry.space_group_name_H-M   'P 1'
#
loop_
_entity.id
_entity.type
_entity.pdbx_description
1 polymer ?
#
loop_
_entity_poly.entity_id
_entity_poly.type
_entity_poly.pdbx_seq_one_letter_code
_entity_poly.pdbx_strand_id
1 'polypeptide(L)'
;MNLGKNSIKNKKEMKRREMKRILIVIVYIMISVFLIGTFISISCTGKADKDVSEEKIRVVVSILPQAEFVERVGGDKVEVPVMVMVPPGASPHTYEPTPGQLEEVSKAKIYAKVGSGIEFELAWMDKIIK
;
A
#
# COMPACT_ATOMS: atom_id res chain seq x y z
N MET A 1 -64.79 -51.23 6.08
CA MET A 1 -64.81 -49.81 5.63
C MET A 1 -63.50 -49.04 5.96
N ASN A 2 -62.32 -49.71 6.00
CA ASN A 2 -61.04 -49.10 6.45
C ASN A 2 -59.95 -48.96 5.36
N LEU A 3 -60.18 -49.48 4.15
CA LEU A 3 -59.15 -49.51 3.09
C LEU A 3 -58.94 -48.14 2.40
N GLY A 4 -60.00 -47.34 2.23
CA GLY A 4 -59.91 -46.03 1.56
C GLY A 4 -59.20 -44.94 2.38
N LYS A 5 -59.36 -44.94 3.71
CA LYS A 5 -58.74 -43.93 4.59
C LYS A 5 -57.21 -44.10 4.67
N ASN A 6 -56.70 -45.33 4.60
CA ASN A 6 -55.26 -45.60 4.62
C ASN A 6 -54.55 -45.16 3.32
N SER A 7 -55.19 -45.33 2.16
CA SER A 7 -54.65 -44.85 0.88
C SER A 7 -54.52 -43.32 0.83
N ILE A 8 -55.53 -42.61 1.33
CA ILE A 8 -55.52 -41.14 1.38
C ILE A 8 -54.49 -40.62 2.39
N LYS A 9 -54.32 -41.30 3.54
CA LYS A 9 -53.31 -40.95 4.54
C LYS A 9 -51.89 -41.15 4.01
N ASN A 10 -51.61 -42.27 3.33
CA ASN A 10 -50.31 -42.54 2.72
C ASN A 10 -49.99 -41.57 1.57
N LYS A 11 -50.98 -41.20 0.74
CA LYS A 11 -50.79 -40.19 -0.32
C LYS A 11 -50.48 -38.81 0.24
N LYS A 12 -51.10 -38.42 1.37
CA LYS A 12 -50.82 -37.15 2.06
C LYS A 12 -49.42 -37.15 2.72
N GLU A 13 -49.03 -38.24 3.37
CA GLU A 13 -47.68 -38.38 3.97
C GLU A 13 -46.59 -38.42 2.90
N MET A 14 -46.83 -39.09 1.77
CA MET A 14 -45.94 -39.11 0.61
C MET A 14 -45.76 -37.69 0.04
N LYS A 15 -46.86 -36.95 -0.20
CA LYS A 15 -46.79 -35.57 -0.70
C LYS A 15 -46.08 -34.64 0.30
N ARG A 16 -46.26 -34.85 1.62
CA ARG A 16 -45.55 -34.12 2.68
C ARG A 16 -44.04 -34.40 2.67
N ARG A 17 -43.61 -35.64 2.39
CA ARG A 17 -42.19 -35.99 2.26
C ARG A 17 -41.55 -35.36 1.02
N GLU A 18 -42.26 -35.35 -0.10
CA GLU A 18 -41.82 -34.68 -1.34
C GLU A 18 -41.71 -33.16 -1.15
N MET A 19 -42.70 -32.52 -0.52
CA MET A 19 -42.61 -31.08 -0.22
C MET A 19 -41.48 -30.74 0.76
N LYS A 20 -41.19 -31.61 1.74
CA LYS A 20 -40.05 -31.42 2.64
C LYS A 20 -38.70 -31.55 1.92
N ARG A 21 -38.57 -32.48 0.98
CA ARG A 21 -37.36 -32.63 0.15
C ARG A 21 -37.13 -31.39 -0.73
N ILE A 22 -38.19 -30.91 -1.40
CA ILE A 22 -38.14 -29.68 -2.20
C ILE A 22 -37.77 -28.48 -1.34
N LEU A 23 -38.36 -28.36 -0.14
CA LEU A 23 -38.06 -27.26 0.78
C LEU A 23 -36.60 -27.28 1.25
N ILE A 24 -36.04 -28.46 1.55
CA ILE A 24 -34.63 -28.61 1.93
C ILE A 24 -33.70 -28.20 0.78
N VAL A 25 -34.00 -28.61 -0.46
CA VAL A 25 -33.20 -28.23 -1.64
C VAL A 25 -33.22 -26.72 -1.88
N ILE A 26 -34.38 -26.07 -1.76
CA ILE A 26 -34.50 -24.61 -1.89
C ILE A 26 -33.69 -23.88 -0.82
N VAL A 27 -33.71 -24.35 0.42
CA VAL A 27 -32.92 -23.78 1.52
C VAL A 27 -31.42 -23.92 1.24
N TYR A 28 -30.96 -25.07 0.75
CA TYR A 28 -29.56 -25.26 0.36
C TYR A 28 -29.13 -24.35 -0.79
N ILE A 29 -29.98 -24.18 -1.82
CA ILE A 29 -29.73 -23.26 -2.93
C ILE A 29 -29.61 -21.83 -2.40
N MET A 30 -30.50 -21.41 -1.49
CA MET A 30 -30.46 -20.06 -0.93
C MET A 30 -29.22 -19.79 -0.06
N ILE A 31 -28.79 -20.79 0.72
CA ILE A 31 -27.54 -20.71 1.49
C ILE A 31 -26.33 -20.62 0.55
N SER A 32 -26.29 -21.39 -0.54
CA SER A 32 -25.20 -21.31 -1.51
C SER A 32 -25.12 -19.96 -2.23
N VAL A 33 -26.27 -19.36 -2.59
CA VAL A 33 -26.32 -18.02 -3.21
C VAL A 33 -25.86 -16.95 -2.23
N PHE A 34 -26.20 -17.07 -0.95
CA PHE A 34 -25.75 -16.16 0.11
C PHE A 34 -24.23 -16.26 0.36
N LEU A 35 -23.67 -17.46 0.33
CA LEU A 35 -22.22 -17.70 0.48
C LEU A 35 -21.42 -17.20 -0.74
N ILE A 36 -21.97 -17.30 -1.94
CA ILE A 36 -21.32 -16.76 -3.16
C ILE A 36 -21.43 -15.22 -3.21
N GLY A 37 -22.58 -14.66 -2.79
CA GLY A 37 -22.80 -13.21 -2.77
C GLY A 37 -21.89 -12.47 -1.78
N THR A 38 -21.47 -13.12 -0.70
CA THR A 38 -20.54 -12.55 0.29
C THR A 38 -19.08 -12.58 -0.17
N PHE A 39 -18.72 -13.38 -1.18
CA PHE A 39 -17.37 -13.45 -1.72
C PHE A 39 -17.01 -12.26 -2.64
N ILE A 40 -18.01 -11.60 -3.22
CA ILE A 40 -17.80 -10.47 -4.16
C ILE A 40 -17.49 -9.15 -3.42
N SER A 41 -17.78 -9.05 -2.12
CA SER A 41 -17.58 -7.80 -1.35
C SER A 41 -16.22 -7.66 -0.66
N ILE A 42 -15.36 -8.69 -0.71
CA ILE A 42 -14.03 -8.67 -0.04
C ILE A 42 -12.92 -8.07 -0.93
N SER A 43 -13.21 -7.71 -2.19
CA SER A 43 -12.19 -7.12 -3.07
C SER A 43 -12.04 -5.59 -2.97
N CYS A 44 -12.72 -4.93 -2.03
CA CYS A 44 -12.61 -3.48 -1.77
C CYS A 44 -12.63 -3.10 -0.28
N THR A 45 -11.86 -3.79 0.55
CA THR A 45 -11.45 -3.27 1.88
C THR A 45 -9.94 -3.46 2.03
N GLY A 46 -9.20 -2.64 1.31
CA GLY A 46 -7.82 -2.31 1.66
C GLY A 46 -7.82 -1.07 2.55
N LYS A 47 -7.99 -1.25 3.86
CA LYS A 47 -7.60 -0.24 4.86
C LYS A 47 -6.96 -0.91 6.08
N ALA A 48 -5.72 -0.49 6.31
CA ALA A 48 -4.98 -0.44 7.56
C ALA A 48 -4.76 -1.76 8.33
N ASP A 49 -3.59 -2.36 8.16
CA ASP A 49 -2.48 -2.13 9.10
C ASP A 49 -1.25 -2.94 8.67
N LYS A 50 -0.22 -2.22 8.24
CA LYS A 50 1.16 -2.67 8.38
C LYS A 50 1.95 -1.46 8.85
N ASP A 51 1.97 -1.30 10.17
CA ASP A 51 3.10 -0.75 10.91
C ASP A 51 4.32 -1.69 10.76
N VAL A 52 4.68 -1.96 9.51
CA VAL A 52 6.08 -2.17 9.17
C VAL A 52 6.52 -0.75 8.91
N SER A 53 7.22 -0.14 9.86
CA SER A 53 8.00 1.04 9.55
C SER A 53 9.02 0.62 8.50
N GLU A 54 8.63 0.60 7.22
CA GLU A 54 9.57 0.52 6.12
C GLU A 54 10.52 1.69 6.36
N GLU A 55 11.75 1.36 6.71
CA GLU A 55 12.78 2.32 7.04
C GLU A 55 12.92 3.24 5.82
N LYS A 56 12.39 4.47 5.96
CA LYS A 56 12.38 5.44 4.88
C LYS A 56 13.80 5.69 4.42
N ILE A 57 13.97 5.75 3.10
CA ILE A 57 15.27 5.99 2.50
C ILE A 57 15.61 7.46 2.72
N ARG A 58 16.64 7.71 3.50
CA ARG A 58 17.24 9.04 3.61
C ARG A 58 17.98 9.38 2.32
N VAL A 59 17.51 10.42 1.65
CA VAL A 59 18.09 10.96 0.42
C VAL A 59 18.60 12.37 0.69
N VAL A 60 19.80 12.68 0.19
CA VAL A 60 20.36 14.03 0.18
C VAL A 60 20.48 14.50 -1.26
N VAL A 61 20.22 15.77 -1.51
CA VAL A 61 20.36 16.38 -2.84
C VAL A 61 21.29 17.58 -2.80
N SER A 62 21.87 17.94 -3.95
CA SER A 62 22.74 19.12 -4.03
C SER A 62 21.97 20.43 -3.88
N ILE A 63 20.85 20.60 -4.59
CA ILE A 63 20.09 21.85 -4.66
C ILE A 63 18.57 21.64 -4.56
N LEU A 64 17.85 22.68 -4.15
CA LEU A 64 16.42 22.62 -3.83
C LEU A 64 15.52 22.00 -4.92
N PRO A 65 15.66 22.31 -6.23
CA PRO A 65 14.78 21.72 -7.25
C PRO A 65 14.81 20.19 -7.28
N GLN A 66 15.91 19.56 -6.88
CA GLN A 66 16.02 18.11 -6.83
C GLN A 66 15.20 17.49 -5.69
N ALA A 67 15.07 18.19 -4.56
CA ALA A 67 14.31 17.71 -3.42
C ALA A 67 12.85 17.46 -3.83
N GLU A 68 12.26 18.38 -4.58
CA GLU A 68 10.89 18.23 -5.08
C GLU A 68 10.73 16.99 -5.98
N PHE A 69 11.69 16.71 -6.86
CA PHE A 69 11.65 15.50 -7.67
C PHE A 69 11.77 14.23 -6.81
N VAL A 70 12.68 14.22 -5.84
CA VAL A 70 12.86 13.07 -4.94
C VAL A 70 11.61 12.83 -4.09
N GLU A 71 11.00 13.89 -3.55
CA GLU A 71 9.78 13.79 -2.74
C GLU A 71 8.60 13.27 -3.57
N ARG A 72 8.40 13.81 -4.77
CA ARG A 72 7.30 13.40 -5.66
C ARG A 72 7.46 11.98 -6.20
N VAL A 73 8.68 11.55 -6.51
CA VAL A 73 8.96 10.21 -7.05
C VAL A 73 9.06 9.16 -5.94
N GLY A 74 9.70 9.52 -4.83
CA GLY A 74 9.94 8.63 -3.70
C GLY A 74 8.71 8.43 -2.81
N GLY A 75 7.81 9.41 -2.73
CA GLY A 75 6.56 9.30 -1.99
C GLY A 75 6.76 8.92 -0.53
N ASP A 76 6.06 7.87 -0.09
CA ASP A 76 6.12 7.33 1.27
C ASP A 76 7.40 6.56 1.59
N LYS A 77 8.23 6.26 0.58
CA LYS A 77 9.46 5.47 0.71
C LYS A 77 10.70 6.29 1.07
N VAL A 78 10.63 7.61 0.95
CA VAL A 78 11.75 8.52 1.25
C VAL A 78 11.47 9.33 2.51
N GLU A 79 12.54 9.72 3.22
CA GLU A 79 12.43 10.66 4.34
C GLU A 79 12.09 12.05 3.79
N VAL A 80 11.04 12.67 4.36
CA VAL A 80 10.52 13.98 3.94
C VAL A 80 10.50 14.88 5.18
N PRO A 81 11.04 16.11 5.15
CA PRO A 81 11.61 16.78 3.98
C PRO A 81 12.96 16.21 3.54
N VAL A 82 13.22 16.24 2.23
CA VAL A 82 14.52 15.82 1.68
C VAL A 82 15.58 16.85 2.04
N MET A 83 16.72 16.38 2.55
CA MET A 83 17.83 17.25 2.93
C MET A 83 18.52 17.81 1.69
N VAL A 84 18.73 19.14 1.69
CA VAL A 84 19.40 19.88 0.60
C VAL A 84 20.74 20.39 1.10
N MET A 85 21.82 20.12 0.36
CA MET A 85 23.15 20.61 0.71
C MET A 85 23.25 22.13 0.60
N VAL A 86 22.86 22.71 -0.54
CA VAL A 86 22.81 24.17 -0.70
C VAL A 86 21.41 24.68 -0.36
N PRO A 87 21.22 25.28 0.83
CA PRO A 87 19.89 25.70 1.28
C PRO A 87 19.33 26.85 0.44
N PRO A 88 18.00 27.07 0.47
CA PRO A 88 17.37 28.17 -0.26
C PRO A 88 18.01 29.53 0.10
N GLY A 89 18.32 30.33 -0.93
CA GLY A 89 18.96 31.63 -0.76
C GLY A 89 20.49 31.58 -0.66
N ALA A 90 21.11 30.40 -0.52
CA ALA A 90 22.55 30.24 -0.64
C ALA A 90 22.96 30.05 -2.11
N SER A 91 24.17 30.50 -2.45
CA SER A 91 24.73 30.37 -3.80
C SER A 91 25.51 29.06 -3.95
N PRO A 92 25.15 28.16 -4.89
CA PRO A 92 25.92 26.95 -5.17
C PRO A 92 27.36 27.22 -5.63
N HIS A 93 27.65 28.45 -6.08
CA HIS A 93 28.99 28.85 -6.52
C HIS A 93 29.98 29.00 -5.35
N THR A 94 29.48 29.33 -4.16
CA THR A 94 30.33 29.72 -3.02
C THR A 94 29.91 29.03 -1.71
N TYR A 95 28.98 28.09 -1.77
CA TYR A 95 28.46 27.46 -0.57
C TYR A 95 29.46 26.46 0.02
N GLU A 96 29.65 26.57 1.33
CA GLU A 96 30.42 25.61 2.11
C GLU A 96 29.47 24.85 3.05
N PRO A 97 29.44 23.51 2.98
CA PRO A 97 28.62 22.71 3.86
C PRO A 97 29.19 22.75 5.27
N THR A 98 28.29 22.81 6.25
CA THR A 98 28.65 22.74 7.66
C THR A 98 29.10 21.33 8.04
N PRO A 99 29.90 21.17 9.11
CA PRO A 99 30.26 19.84 9.63
C PRO A 99 29.04 18.97 9.95
N GLY A 100 27.97 19.56 10.49
CA GLY A 100 26.72 18.85 10.76
C GLY A 100 26.03 18.34 9.50
N GLN A 101 26.05 19.10 8.40
CA GLN A 101 25.53 18.60 7.12
C GLN A 101 26.35 17.42 6.59
N LEU A 102 27.69 17.47 6.72
CA LEU A 102 28.54 16.35 6.32
C LEU A 102 28.26 15.10 7.14
N GLU A 103 28.00 15.26 8.44
CA GLU A 103 27.56 14.15 9.30
C GLU A 103 26.21 13.57 8.83
N GLU A 104 25.23 14.41 8.52
CA GLU A 104 23.93 13.95 8.04
C GLU A 104 24.02 13.25 6.67
N VAL A 105 24.90 13.72 5.77
CA VAL A 105 25.16 13.05 4.49
C VAL A 105 25.77 11.67 4.68
N SER A 106 26.64 11.49 5.68
CA SER A 106 27.22 10.16 5.98
C SER A 106 26.17 9.12 6.38
N LYS A 107 25.00 9.56 6.87
CA LYS A 107 23.86 8.71 7.24
C LYS A 107 22.90 8.45 6.07
N ALA A 108 23.07 9.15 4.95
CA ALA A 108 22.18 9.04 3.81
C ALA A 108 22.47 7.76 3.00
N LYS A 109 21.42 7.08 2.56
CA LYS A 109 21.55 5.91 1.68
C LYS A 109 21.78 6.32 0.22
N ILE A 110 21.32 7.52 -0.16
CA ILE A 110 21.40 8.04 -1.53
C ILE A 110 21.80 9.52 -1.50
N TYR A 111 22.76 9.88 -2.35
CA TYR A 111 23.04 11.26 -2.72
C TYR A 111 22.64 11.48 -4.19
N ALA A 112 21.70 12.39 -4.45
CA ALA A 112 21.29 12.73 -5.81
C ALA A 112 21.92 14.06 -6.25
N LYS A 113 22.94 13.98 -7.10
CA LYS A 113 23.63 15.12 -7.70
C LYS A 113 22.97 15.59 -9.01
N VAL A 114 23.15 16.86 -9.36
CA VAL A 114 22.70 17.45 -10.63
C VAL A 114 23.56 16.91 -11.77
N GLY A 115 24.88 16.85 -11.57
CA GLY A 115 25.82 16.30 -12.55
C GLY A 115 26.13 17.20 -13.74
N SER A 116 25.57 18.41 -13.82
CA SER A 116 25.84 19.39 -14.89
C SER A 116 27.11 20.22 -14.69
N GLY A 117 27.89 19.95 -13.64
CA GLY A 117 29.11 20.71 -13.30
C GLY A 117 28.86 21.95 -12.45
N ILE A 118 27.89 21.91 -11.53
CA ILE A 118 27.72 22.98 -10.53
C ILE A 118 28.92 23.02 -9.60
N GLU A 119 29.36 24.21 -9.22
CA GLU A 119 30.63 24.44 -8.52
C GLU A 119 30.65 23.76 -7.14
N PHE A 120 29.53 23.75 -6.43
CA PHE A 120 29.39 22.99 -5.19
C PHE A 120 29.78 21.52 -5.38
N GLU A 121 29.28 20.86 -6.44
CA GLU A 121 29.60 19.46 -6.71
C GLU A 121 31.07 19.30 -7.11
N LEU A 122 31.60 20.20 -7.94
CA LEU A 122 33.00 20.18 -8.33
C LEU A 122 33.93 20.32 -7.12
N ALA A 123 33.56 21.12 -6.12
CA ALA A 123 34.39 21.39 -4.95
C ALA A 123 34.27 20.32 -3.84
N TRP A 124 33.11 19.67 -3.71
CA TRP A 124 32.78 18.85 -2.54
C TRP A 124 32.50 17.38 -2.84
N MET A 125 32.14 17.00 -4.06
CA MET A 125 31.64 15.64 -4.32
C MET A 125 32.70 14.55 -4.06
N ASP A 126 33.95 14.81 -4.43
CA ASP A 126 35.08 13.89 -4.18
C ASP A 126 35.37 13.69 -2.69
N LYS A 127 34.96 14.65 -1.85
CA LYS A 127 35.09 14.56 -0.38
C LYS A 127 33.89 13.89 0.27
N ILE A 128 32.72 13.95 -0.38
CA ILE A 128 31.44 13.45 0.14
C ILE A 128 31.21 11.97 -0.21
N ILE A 129 31.55 11.55 -1.44
CA ILE A 129 31.24 10.20 -1.94
C ILE A 129 32.31 9.15 -1.57
N LYS A 130 33.41 9.58 -0.97
CA LYS A 130 34.56 8.72 -0.66
C LYS A 130 34.35 7.94 0.63
#